data_AF-A0A9J7LH04-F1
#
_entry.id   AF-A0A9J7LH04-F1
#
_cell.length_a   1.000
_cell.length_b   1.000
_cell.length_c   1.000
_cell.angle_alpha   90.00
_cell.angle_beta   90.00
_cell.angle_gamma   90.00
#
_symmetry.space_group_name_H-M   'P 1'
#
loop_
_entity.id
_entity.type
_entity.pdbx_description
1 polymer ?
#
loop_
_entity_poly.entity_id
_entity_poly.type
_entity_poly.pdbx_seq_one_letter_code
_entity_poly.pdbx_strand_id
1 'polypeptide(L)'
;MDSFHVVFKFLMYLCVHSLLPVAESGDTVDCSTDSRGFSIDTFTVNCPAGCSPYQYNRRVWGTGVYTSDSSICRAAIHDGRITDDGGQVTVYRWPGQDSYQGSTQNGIETDGFFFSWSSSFAFTRVCRDALGMEHGAIQDGDITASSHQSNWPPSAARLNGNSAWFPSEPFARSWIQVDLRQRKTVSGVITQGYDGRQNYWVTQYQVWYLNNDDVLTAVSSATGRVME
;
A
#
# COMPACT_ATOMS: atom_id res chain seq x y z
N MET A 1 -9.57 35.42 -3.59
CA MET A 1 -9.30 34.36 -2.59
C MET A 1 -8.56 33.30 -3.38
N ASP A 2 -7.27 33.54 -3.53
CA ASP A 2 -6.53 33.07 -4.70
C ASP A 2 -5.92 31.71 -4.40
N SER A 3 -6.24 30.76 -5.27
CA SER A 3 -6.01 29.35 -5.09
C SER A 3 -4.51 29.03 -5.23
N PHE A 4 -3.93 28.68 -4.08
CA PHE A 4 -2.84 27.75 -3.77
C PHE A 4 -1.82 27.38 -4.87
N HIS A 5 -0.55 27.61 -4.51
CA HIS A 5 0.67 27.35 -5.27
C HIS A 5 1.06 25.87 -5.13
N VAL A 6 1.39 25.23 -6.25
CA VAL A 6 1.42 23.77 -6.38
C VAL A 6 2.87 23.27 -6.42
N VAL A 7 3.19 22.30 -5.56
CA VAL A 7 4.44 21.52 -5.65
C VAL A 7 4.14 20.05 -5.38
N PHE A 8 4.30 19.19 -6.38
CA PHE A 8 4.14 17.74 -6.19
C PHE A 8 5.51 17.06 -6.13
N LYS A 9 5.71 16.28 -5.08
CA LYS A 9 6.72 15.23 -5.00
C LYS A 9 5.96 13.94 -4.77
N PHE A 10 6.33 12.86 -5.46
CA PHE A 10 5.70 11.57 -5.26
C PHE A 10 6.72 10.49 -4.94
N LEU A 11 6.43 9.67 -3.94
CA LEU A 11 6.95 8.30 -3.86
C LEU A 11 5.79 7.37 -4.22
N MET A 12 5.94 6.62 -5.30
CA MET A 12 5.01 5.55 -5.65
C MET A 12 5.63 4.22 -5.21
N TYR A 13 4.83 3.25 -4.76
CA TYR A 13 5.33 1.93 -4.34
C TYR A 13 5.07 0.85 -5.41
N LEU A 14 6.02 -0.09 -5.56
CA LEU A 14 6.00 -1.12 -6.59
C LEU A 14 5.58 -2.45 -5.97
N CYS A 15 4.51 -3.07 -6.46
CA CYS A 15 4.41 -4.52 -6.38
C CYS A 15 5.18 -5.14 -7.55
N VAL A 16 6.39 -5.66 -7.30
CA VAL A 16 6.99 -6.59 -8.24
C VAL A 16 6.15 -7.86 -8.13
N HIS A 17 5.32 -8.11 -9.14
CA HIS A 17 4.84 -9.46 -9.43
C HIS A 17 6.06 -10.29 -9.81
N SER A 18 6.84 -10.73 -8.82
CA SER A 18 7.78 -11.80 -9.03
C SER A 18 6.94 -13.02 -9.37
N LEU A 19 6.86 -13.37 -10.66
CA LEU A 19 6.44 -14.69 -11.14
C LEU A 19 7.47 -15.76 -10.72
N LEU A 20 7.99 -15.66 -9.50
CA LEU A 20 8.71 -16.75 -8.88
C LEU A 20 7.65 -17.75 -8.44
N PRO A 21 7.81 -19.05 -8.73
CA PRO A 21 6.89 -20.07 -8.27
C PRO A 21 6.78 -19.93 -6.75
N VAL A 22 5.57 -19.64 -6.25
CA VAL A 22 5.30 -19.66 -4.81
C VAL A 22 5.70 -21.06 -4.35
N ALA A 23 6.71 -21.12 -3.47
CA ALA A 23 7.18 -22.36 -2.90
C ALA A 23 5.98 -23.11 -2.31
N GLU A 24 5.88 -24.38 -2.68
CA GLU A 24 4.84 -25.31 -2.26
C GLU A 24 4.77 -25.40 -0.74
N SER A 25 3.65 -24.96 -0.17
CA SER A 25 3.02 -25.73 0.90
C SER A 25 1.52 -25.67 0.67
N GLY A 26 0.94 -26.79 0.24
CA GLY A 26 -0.49 -27.04 0.22
C GLY A 26 -0.95 -27.72 1.52
N ASP A 27 -0.22 -27.48 2.61
CA ASP A 27 -0.46 -28.17 3.86
C ASP A 27 -1.80 -27.71 4.45
N THR A 28 -2.59 -28.71 4.85
CA THR A 28 -3.84 -28.47 5.56
C THR A 28 -3.49 -28.03 6.97
N VAL A 29 -4.00 -26.87 7.37
CA VAL A 29 -3.77 -26.30 8.69
C VAL A 29 -5.02 -26.40 9.55
N ASP A 30 -4.86 -26.21 10.86
CA ASP A 30 -6.00 -26.08 11.75
C ASP A 30 -6.46 -24.61 11.79
N CYS A 31 -7.72 -24.37 12.14
CA CYS A 31 -8.20 -22.99 12.30
C CYS A 31 -7.48 -22.19 13.40
N SER A 32 -6.71 -22.84 14.28
CA SER A 32 -5.87 -22.18 15.30
C SER A 32 -4.42 -21.96 14.84
N THR A 33 -4.06 -22.39 13.63
CA THR A 33 -2.72 -22.19 13.08
C THR A 33 -2.46 -20.69 12.85
N ASP A 34 -1.32 -20.23 13.34
CA ASP A 34 -0.82 -18.86 13.20
C ASP A 34 0.43 -18.81 12.32
N SER A 35 0.90 -17.60 11.98
CA SER A 35 1.99 -17.44 11.02
C SER A 35 3.38 -17.62 11.61
N ARG A 36 3.52 -17.75 12.95
CA ARG A 36 4.82 -17.89 13.63
C ARG A 36 5.50 -19.22 13.30
N GLY A 37 4.73 -20.26 12.99
CA GLY A 37 5.21 -21.59 12.63
C GLY A 37 5.87 -21.71 11.25
N PHE A 38 5.76 -20.70 10.38
CA PHE A 38 6.26 -20.75 9.00
C PHE A 38 7.57 -19.97 8.86
N SER A 39 8.63 -20.53 8.29
CA SER A 39 9.93 -19.86 8.20
C SER A 39 10.14 -19.01 6.93
N ILE A 40 9.22 -19.08 5.96
CA ILE A 40 9.33 -18.42 4.66
C ILE A 40 8.45 -17.16 4.58
N ASP A 41 8.89 -16.16 3.83
CA ASP A 41 8.22 -14.85 3.74
C ASP A 41 6.89 -14.88 3.00
N THR A 42 6.68 -15.89 2.17
CA THR A 42 5.43 -16.12 1.43
C THR A 42 5.16 -17.61 1.42
N PHE A 43 4.00 -18.00 1.91
CA PHE A 43 3.56 -19.38 1.93
C PHE A 43 2.07 -19.46 1.64
N THR A 44 1.62 -20.64 1.29
CA THR A 44 0.20 -20.93 1.07
C THR A 44 -0.24 -21.94 2.11
N VAL A 45 -1.51 -21.89 2.53
CA VAL A 45 -2.10 -22.89 3.41
C VAL A 45 -3.49 -23.25 2.92
N ASN A 46 -3.95 -24.45 3.22
CA ASN A 46 -5.32 -24.88 2.98
C ASN A 46 -6.10 -24.85 4.29
N CYS A 47 -7.03 -23.90 4.40
CA CYS A 47 -7.90 -23.72 5.54
C CYS A 47 -9.10 -24.68 5.47
N PRO A 48 -9.46 -25.35 6.58
CA PRO A 48 -10.68 -26.14 6.65
C PRO A 48 -11.90 -25.23 6.79
N ALA A 49 -13.09 -25.81 6.60
CA ALA A 49 -14.34 -25.12 6.88
C ALA A 49 -14.57 -24.91 8.39
N GLY A 50 -15.40 -23.95 8.76
CA GLY A 50 -15.82 -23.71 10.16
C GLY A 50 -14.77 -23.00 11.02
N CYS A 51 -13.98 -22.11 10.42
CA CYS A 51 -13.02 -21.26 11.11
C CYS A 51 -13.59 -19.91 11.56
N SER A 52 -14.81 -19.56 11.15
CA SER A 52 -15.49 -18.30 11.48
C SER A 52 -15.81 -18.12 12.98
N PRO A 53 -16.37 -19.13 13.70
CA PRO A 53 -16.78 -18.94 15.09
C PRO A 53 -15.64 -18.48 15.99
N TYR A 54 -15.92 -17.50 16.85
CA TYR A 54 -14.94 -17.01 17.82
C TYR A 54 -14.59 -18.11 18.83
N GLN A 55 -13.29 -18.38 18.95
CA GLN A 55 -12.71 -19.23 19.99
C GLN A 55 -11.47 -18.54 20.53
N TYR A 56 -11.18 -18.70 21.83
CA TYR A 56 -10.05 -18.04 22.49
C TYR A 56 -8.71 -18.29 21.80
N ASN A 57 -8.50 -19.51 21.29
CA ASN A 57 -7.30 -19.93 20.55
C ASN A 57 -7.33 -19.60 19.04
N ARG A 58 -8.34 -18.86 18.57
CA ARG A 58 -8.49 -18.42 17.17
C ARG A 58 -8.72 -16.91 17.08
N ARG A 59 -8.28 -16.16 18.09
CA ARG A 59 -8.39 -14.71 18.12
C ARG A 59 -7.64 -14.10 16.93
N VAL A 60 -8.12 -12.97 16.45
CA VAL A 60 -7.51 -12.23 15.35
C VAL A 60 -7.42 -10.77 15.77
N TRP A 61 -6.22 -10.21 15.67
CA TRP A 61 -5.92 -8.82 15.95
C TRP A 61 -5.57 -8.09 14.67
N GLY A 62 -6.22 -6.95 14.42
CA GLY A 62 -5.95 -6.09 13.27
C GLY A 62 -6.91 -6.24 12.09
N THR A 63 -6.64 -5.46 11.04
CA THR A 63 -7.44 -5.34 9.82
C THR A 63 -6.51 -5.08 8.65
N GLY A 64 -6.56 -5.92 7.61
CA GLY A 64 -5.66 -5.89 6.45
C GLY A 64 -4.23 -6.36 6.77
N VAL A 65 -3.70 -6.00 7.93
CA VAL A 65 -2.49 -6.55 8.54
C VAL A 65 -2.82 -7.06 9.93
N TYR A 66 -2.42 -8.30 10.21
CA TYR A 66 -2.78 -9.03 11.41
C TYR A 66 -1.52 -9.40 12.21
N THR A 67 -1.60 -9.43 13.54
CA THR A 67 -0.47 -9.88 14.37
C THR A 67 -0.09 -11.32 14.04
N SER A 68 1.19 -11.69 14.14
CA SER A 68 1.67 -13.02 13.75
C SER A 68 1.05 -14.19 14.52
N ASP A 69 0.51 -13.95 15.72
CA ASP A 69 -0.19 -14.93 16.55
C ASP A 69 -1.70 -15.03 16.27
N SER A 70 -2.22 -14.26 15.31
CA SER A 70 -3.62 -14.35 14.88
C SER A 70 -3.87 -15.62 14.05
N SER A 71 -5.08 -16.19 14.16
CA SER A 71 -5.53 -17.30 13.31
C SER A 71 -5.48 -16.90 11.83
N ILE A 72 -4.71 -17.62 11.02
CA ILE A 72 -4.60 -17.37 9.58
C ILE A 72 -5.97 -17.54 8.91
N CYS A 73 -6.67 -18.65 9.18
CA CYS A 73 -7.92 -18.95 8.48
C CYS A 73 -9.07 -18.01 8.86
N ARG A 74 -9.21 -17.67 10.15
CA ARG A 74 -10.22 -16.70 10.57
C ARG A 74 -9.91 -15.30 10.07
N ALA A 75 -8.63 -14.91 10.04
CA ALA A 75 -8.20 -13.65 9.44
C ALA A 75 -8.42 -13.63 7.92
N ALA A 76 -8.29 -14.76 7.22
CA ALA A 76 -8.54 -14.87 5.78
C ALA A 76 -10.02 -14.70 5.44
N ILE A 77 -10.92 -15.25 6.27
CA ILE A 77 -12.37 -15.01 6.18
C ILE A 77 -12.65 -13.53 6.43
N HIS A 78 -12.09 -12.96 7.51
CA HIS A 78 -12.20 -11.54 7.80
C HIS A 78 -11.76 -10.69 6.61
N ASP A 79 -10.60 -10.97 6.00
CA ASP A 79 -10.06 -10.24 4.85
C ASP A 79 -10.83 -10.49 3.53
N GLY A 80 -11.72 -11.49 3.50
CA GLY A 80 -12.52 -11.83 2.33
C GLY A 80 -11.79 -12.66 1.27
N ARG A 81 -10.72 -13.37 1.65
CA ARG A 81 -9.98 -14.26 0.72
C ARG A 81 -10.62 -15.62 0.54
N ILE A 82 -11.28 -16.08 1.58
CA ILE A 82 -12.03 -17.33 1.60
C ILE A 82 -13.34 -17.10 2.35
N THR A 83 -14.31 -17.99 2.17
CA THR A 83 -15.52 -18.07 2.99
C THR A 83 -15.29 -19.06 4.14
N ASP A 84 -16.30 -19.26 4.99
CA ASP A 84 -16.25 -20.29 6.03
C ASP A 84 -16.30 -21.73 5.48
N ASP A 85 -16.40 -21.90 4.16
CA ASP A 85 -16.23 -23.20 3.47
C ASP A 85 -14.75 -23.64 3.41
N GLY A 86 -13.83 -22.74 3.77
CA GLY A 86 -12.39 -22.98 3.72
C GLY A 86 -11.80 -22.76 2.33
N GLY A 87 -10.60 -23.28 2.11
CA GLY A 87 -9.88 -23.18 0.84
C GLY A 87 -8.46 -22.69 0.98
N GLN A 88 -7.83 -22.49 -0.16
CA GLN A 88 -6.43 -22.10 -0.24
C GLN A 88 -6.26 -20.60 -0.03
N VAL A 89 -5.31 -20.20 0.82
CA VAL A 89 -4.96 -18.80 1.04
C VAL A 89 -3.45 -18.60 1.05
N THR A 90 -2.98 -17.60 0.31
CA THR A 90 -1.58 -17.16 0.34
C THR A 90 -1.38 -16.10 1.42
N VAL A 91 -0.36 -16.31 2.24
CA VAL A 91 0.02 -15.44 3.36
C VAL A 91 1.36 -14.79 3.06
N TYR A 92 1.45 -13.49 3.31
CA TYR A 92 2.68 -12.73 3.24
C TYR A 92 3.10 -12.34 4.65
N ARG A 93 4.26 -12.81 5.09
CA ARG A 93 4.86 -12.30 6.34
C ARG A 93 5.16 -10.82 6.19
N TRP A 94 5.02 -10.12 7.31
CA TRP A 94 5.12 -8.67 7.35
C TRP A 94 5.85 -8.24 8.62
N PRO A 95 6.61 -7.14 8.61
CA PRO A 95 7.17 -6.59 9.84
C PRO A 95 6.09 -6.29 10.90
N GLY A 96 6.52 -6.25 12.15
CA GLY A 96 5.70 -5.74 13.25
C GLY A 96 5.15 -4.33 13.03
N GLN A 97 4.07 -3.98 13.73
CA GLN A 97 3.55 -2.62 13.80
C GLN A 97 3.44 -2.15 15.25
N ASP A 98 3.43 -0.83 15.44
CA ASP A 98 3.28 -0.20 16.76
C ASP A 98 1.84 -0.27 17.30
N SER A 99 0.87 -0.49 16.41
CA SER A 99 -0.51 -0.80 16.76
C SER A 99 -1.26 -1.46 15.60
N TYR A 100 -2.39 -2.10 15.92
CA TYR A 100 -3.28 -2.81 15.00
C TYR A 100 -4.71 -2.38 15.29
N GLN A 101 -5.43 -1.94 14.26
CA GLN A 101 -6.82 -1.53 14.39
C GLN A 101 -7.74 -2.73 14.12
N GLY A 102 -8.59 -3.07 15.10
CA GLY A 102 -9.65 -4.06 14.93
C GLY A 102 -10.83 -3.49 14.13
N SER A 103 -11.59 -4.36 13.46
CA SER A 103 -12.80 -4.00 12.73
C SER A 103 -13.77 -5.19 12.61
N THR A 104 -14.89 -4.98 11.91
CA THR A 104 -15.82 -6.05 11.55
C THR A 104 -16.02 -6.05 10.05
N GLN A 105 -15.65 -7.14 9.39
CA GLN A 105 -15.81 -7.36 7.95
C GLN A 105 -16.04 -8.85 7.67
N ASN A 106 -16.82 -9.14 6.62
CA ASN A 106 -17.13 -10.51 6.19
C ASN A 106 -17.68 -11.42 7.30
N GLY A 107 -18.46 -10.85 8.23
CA GLY A 107 -19.06 -11.58 9.36
C GLY A 107 -18.10 -11.93 10.50
N ILE A 108 -16.85 -11.44 10.45
CA ILE A 108 -15.84 -11.66 11.48
C ILE A 108 -15.56 -10.32 12.19
N GLU A 109 -15.52 -10.36 13.52
CA GLU A 109 -15.03 -9.27 14.37
C GLU A 109 -13.58 -9.57 14.81
N THR A 110 -12.71 -8.57 14.69
CA THR A 110 -11.31 -8.61 15.14
C THR A 110 -11.05 -7.57 16.21
N ASP A 111 -10.07 -7.86 17.04
CA ASP A 111 -9.68 -6.97 18.12
C ASP A 111 -8.58 -5.98 17.69
N GLY A 112 -8.55 -4.82 18.33
CA GLY A 112 -7.43 -3.88 18.20
C GLY A 112 -6.32 -4.18 19.20
N PHE A 113 -5.07 -4.05 18.78
CA PHE A 113 -3.89 -4.20 19.65
C PHE A 113 -3.08 -2.90 19.64
N PHE A 114 -3.13 -2.13 20.72
CA PHE A 114 -2.55 -0.78 20.80
C PHE A 114 -1.14 -0.75 21.40
N PHE A 115 -0.38 -1.83 21.20
CA PHE A 115 1.01 -1.94 21.59
C PHE A 115 1.84 -2.49 20.42
N SER A 116 3.15 -2.27 20.48
CA SER A 116 4.06 -2.78 19.45
C SER A 116 4.12 -4.31 19.49
N TRP A 117 4.04 -4.92 18.32
CA TRP A 117 4.18 -6.37 18.13
C TRP A 117 5.25 -6.64 17.09
N SER A 118 6.07 -7.67 17.27
CA SER A 118 7.33 -7.83 16.53
C SER A 118 7.18 -8.33 15.09
N SER A 119 6.06 -8.97 14.75
CA SER A 119 5.85 -9.59 13.45
C SER A 119 4.37 -9.68 13.08
N SER A 120 4.06 -9.54 11.81
CA SER A 120 2.68 -9.53 11.31
C SER A 120 2.55 -10.42 10.09
N PHE A 121 1.34 -10.54 9.58
CA PHE A 121 1.08 -11.04 8.24
C PHE A 121 -0.07 -10.28 7.58
N ALA A 122 -0.15 -10.39 6.27
CA ALA A 122 -1.24 -9.87 5.47
C ALA A 122 -1.56 -10.86 4.35
N PHE A 123 -2.74 -10.72 3.77
CA PHE A 123 -3.12 -11.47 2.58
C PHE A 123 -2.88 -10.66 1.30
N THR A 124 -2.73 -9.35 1.40
CA THR A 124 -2.23 -8.52 0.29
C THR A 124 -0.74 -8.33 0.49
N ARG A 125 0.04 -8.50 -0.59
CA ARG A 125 1.37 -7.88 -0.63
C ARG A 125 1.21 -6.37 -0.58
N VAL A 126 1.33 -5.79 0.61
CA VAL A 126 1.45 -4.34 0.74
C VAL A 126 2.89 -4.00 0.41
N CYS A 127 3.25 -3.87 -0.85
CA CYS A 127 4.62 -3.50 -1.17
C CYS A 127 4.87 -2.07 -0.70
N ARG A 128 5.88 -1.88 0.16
CA ARG A 128 6.47 -0.58 0.51
C ARG A 128 7.84 -0.40 -0.15
N ASP A 129 8.13 -1.18 -1.18
CA ASP A 129 9.33 -0.97 -1.99
C ASP A 129 9.10 0.24 -2.88
N ALA A 130 9.91 1.28 -2.68
CA ALA A 130 9.85 2.48 -3.49
C ALA A 130 10.00 2.11 -4.98
N LEU A 131 9.12 2.65 -5.83
CA LEU A 131 9.21 2.50 -7.29
C LEU A 131 10.46 3.14 -7.89
N GLY A 132 11.21 3.90 -7.09
CA GLY A 132 12.45 4.55 -7.51
C GLY A 132 12.29 6.02 -7.84
N MET A 133 11.21 6.68 -7.41
CA MET A 133 11.08 8.13 -7.55
C MET A 133 12.16 8.89 -6.76
N GLU A 134 12.49 8.48 -5.55
CA GLU A 134 13.50 9.16 -4.72
C GLU A 134 14.93 9.00 -5.29
N HIS A 135 15.32 7.78 -5.64
CA HIS A 135 16.70 7.44 -6.01
C HIS A 135 16.98 7.37 -7.52
N GLY A 136 16.04 7.81 -8.37
CA GLY A 136 16.28 7.89 -9.82
C GLY A 136 16.06 6.59 -10.60
N ALA A 137 15.50 5.53 -9.99
CA ALA A 137 15.15 4.31 -10.72
C ALA A 137 13.99 4.52 -11.69
N ILE A 138 13.06 5.44 -11.37
CA ILE A 138 12.22 6.11 -12.37
C ILE A 138 13.05 7.22 -12.98
N GLN A 139 13.24 7.21 -14.30
CA GLN A 139 14.13 8.15 -14.98
C GLN A 139 13.48 9.52 -15.13
N ASP A 140 14.29 10.57 -15.27
CA ASP A 140 13.79 11.94 -15.42
C ASP A 140 12.84 12.09 -16.62
N GLY A 141 13.11 11.37 -17.73
CA GLY A 141 12.26 11.37 -18.92
C GLY A 141 10.90 10.70 -18.74
N ASP A 142 10.71 9.97 -17.64
CA ASP A 142 9.45 9.30 -17.30
C ASP A 142 8.52 10.19 -16.47
N ILE A 143 9.00 11.37 -16.06
CA ILE A 143 8.27 12.31 -15.22
C ILE A 143 7.91 13.51 -16.09
N THR A 144 6.62 13.66 -16.37
CA THR A 144 6.10 14.75 -17.21
C THR A 144 5.03 15.52 -16.47
N ALA A 145 4.72 16.74 -16.90
CA ALA A 145 3.69 17.55 -16.27
C ALA A 145 2.96 18.41 -17.30
N SER A 146 1.82 18.97 -16.88
CA SER A 146 1.04 19.93 -17.66
C SER A 146 1.83 21.18 -18.04
N SER A 147 2.64 21.69 -17.11
CA SER A 147 3.46 22.90 -17.25
C SER A 147 4.51 22.91 -16.14
N HIS A 148 5.55 23.73 -16.29
CA HIS A 148 6.50 23.97 -15.20
C HIS A 148 7.24 25.31 -15.36
N GLN A 149 7.68 25.87 -14.24
CA GLN A 149 8.65 26.97 -14.26
C GLN A 149 10.05 26.44 -14.60
N SER A 150 10.90 27.28 -15.20
CA SER A 150 12.22 26.87 -15.71
C SER A 150 13.13 26.18 -14.68
N ASN A 151 13.08 26.60 -13.41
CA ASN A 151 13.92 26.06 -12.33
C ASN A 151 13.26 24.93 -11.53
N TRP A 152 12.02 24.59 -11.86
CA TRP A 152 11.20 23.63 -11.11
C TRP A 152 10.63 22.56 -12.03
N PRO A 153 11.48 21.82 -12.77
CA PRO A 153 11.04 20.86 -13.75
C PRO A 153 10.32 19.67 -13.09
N PRO A 154 9.53 18.89 -13.85
CA PRO A 154 8.86 17.69 -13.33
C PRO A 154 9.84 16.67 -12.74
N SER A 155 11.03 16.52 -13.31
CA SER A 155 12.07 15.61 -12.80
C SER A 155 12.58 15.94 -11.41
N ALA A 156 12.35 17.17 -10.92
CA ALA A 156 12.69 17.57 -9.55
C ALA A 156 11.63 17.13 -8.51
N ALA A 157 10.51 16.54 -8.92
CA ALA A 157 9.43 16.02 -8.07
C ALA A 157 9.79 14.75 -7.27
N ARG A 158 11.04 14.68 -6.77
CA ARG A 158 11.57 13.52 -6.04
C ARG A 158 11.55 13.79 -4.53
N LEU A 159 11.15 12.77 -3.77
CA LEU A 159 11.18 12.82 -2.31
C LEU A 159 12.61 13.07 -1.83
N ASN A 160 12.78 13.81 -0.73
CA ASN A 160 14.08 14.15 -0.12
C ASN A 160 15.09 14.86 -1.04
N GLY A 161 14.63 15.31 -2.23
CA GLY A 161 15.43 16.10 -3.15
C GLY A 161 15.50 17.59 -2.77
N ASN A 162 16.60 18.25 -3.15
CA ASN A 162 16.87 19.67 -2.90
C ASN A 162 16.04 20.65 -3.75
N SER A 163 15.11 20.15 -4.57
CA SER A 163 14.24 20.93 -5.45
C SER A 163 12.85 20.28 -5.50
N ALA A 164 11.97 20.79 -6.35
CA ALA A 164 10.62 20.27 -6.54
C ALA A 164 10.07 20.61 -7.94
N TRP A 165 8.90 20.08 -8.29
CA TRP A 165 8.16 20.55 -9.47
C TRP A 165 7.23 21.70 -9.10
N PHE A 166 7.13 22.73 -9.95
CA PHE A 166 6.21 23.85 -9.76
C PHE A 166 5.59 24.24 -11.12
N PRO A 167 4.24 24.20 -11.29
CA PRO A 167 3.57 24.51 -12.55
C PRO A 167 3.58 25.99 -12.89
N SER A 168 3.43 26.31 -14.17
CA SER A 168 3.12 27.66 -14.62
C SER A 168 1.64 27.98 -14.42
N GLU A 169 1.30 29.25 -14.20
CA GLU A 169 -0.09 29.70 -14.16
C GLU A 169 -0.84 29.43 -15.49
N PRO A 170 -2.14 29.10 -15.45
CA PRO A 170 -2.99 28.94 -14.26
C PRO A 170 -2.74 27.64 -13.49
N PHE A 171 -2.66 27.69 -12.15
CA PHE A 171 -2.39 26.49 -11.33
C PHE A 171 -3.54 25.48 -11.32
N ALA A 172 -4.79 25.95 -11.46
CA ALA A 172 -5.96 25.10 -11.46
C ALA A 172 -5.86 24.06 -12.60
N ARG A 173 -6.01 22.77 -12.26
CA ARG A 173 -5.87 21.61 -13.16
C ARG A 173 -4.43 21.27 -13.59
N SER A 174 -3.42 21.79 -12.90
CA SER A 174 -2.04 21.34 -13.09
C SER A 174 -1.90 19.87 -12.68
N TRP A 175 -1.17 19.10 -13.47
CA TRP A 175 -0.93 17.68 -13.22
C TRP A 175 0.53 17.32 -13.45
N ILE A 176 1.00 16.29 -12.74
CA ILE A 176 2.25 15.59 -12.99
C ILE A 176 1.92 14.12 -13.20
N GLN A 177 2.58 13.51 -14.17
CA GLN A 177 2.43 12.14 -14.58
C GLN A 177 3.77 11.43 -14.46
N VAL A 178 3.71 10.19 -14.00
CA VAL A 178 4.86 9.30 -13.91
C VAL A 178 4.57 8.07 -14.77
N ASP A 179 5.38 7.84 -15.79
CA ASP A 179 5.35 6.62 -16.59
C ASP A 179 6.20 5.53 -15.91
N LEU A 180 5.56 4.46 -15.44
CA LEU A 180 6.26 3.38 -14.76
C LEU A 180 6.93 2.37 -15.73
N ARG A 181 6.78 2.59 -17.05
CA ARG A 181 7.25 1.77 -18.18
C ARG A 181 6.68 0.35 -18.26
N GLN A 182 6.10 -0.12 -17.16
CA GLN A 182 5.48 -1.42 -17.01
C GLN A 182 4.22 -1.27 -16.16
N ARG A 183 3.20 -2.10 -16.43
CA ARG A 183 2.00 -2.17 -15.60
C ARG A 183 2.37 -2.68 -14.21
N LYS A 184 2.07 -1.89 -13.19
CA LYS A 184 2.51 -2.11 -11.80
C LYS A 184 1.36 -1.79 -10.85
N THR A 185 1.20 -2.59 -9.80
CA THR A 185 0.27 -2.26 -8.71
C THR A 185 0.91 -1.20 -7.82
N VAL A 186 0.24 -0.05 -7.70
CA VAL A 186 0.65 1.05 -6.84
C VAL A 186 -0.23 1.04 -5.59
N SER A 187 0.38 0.77 -4.43
CA SER A 187 -0.32 0.59 -3.15
C SER A 187 -0.45 1.89 -2.34
N GLY A 188 0.27 2.95 -2.72
CA GLY A 188 0.27 4.21 -2.01
C GLY A 188 1.10 5.27 -2.70
N VAL A 189 0.86 6.51 -2.27
CA VAL A 189 1.54 7.71 -2.75
C VAL A 189 1.94 8.56 -1.54
N ILE A 190 3.21 8.96 -1.46
CA ILE A 190 3.70 9.91 -0.46
C ILE A 190 3.95 11.25 -1.12
N THR A 191 3.50 12.32 -0.47
CA THR A 191 3.73 13.71 -0.87
C THR A 191 4.64 14.43 0.11
N GLN A 192 5.50 15.30 -0.39
CA GLN A 192 6.33 16.20 0.41
C GLN A 192 6.31 17.60 -0.20
N GLY A 193 6.32 18.61 0.66
CA GLY A 193 6.49 20.00 0.26
C GLY A 193 7.93 20.36 -0.13
N TYR A 194 8.15 21.65 -0.35
CA TYR A 194 9.47 22.23 -0.50
C TYR A 194 9.69 23.26 0.62
N ASP A 195 10.69 22.99 1.46
CA ASP A 195 11.13 23.85 2.55
C ASP A 195 12.38 24.63 2.08
N GLY A 196 12.15 25.78 1.45
CA GLY A 196 13.20 26.66 0.97
C GLY A 196 13.02 28.08 1.51
N ARG A 197 13.24 29.11 0.67
CA ARG A 197 13.01 30.51 1.11
C ARG A 197 11.54 30.83 1.36
N GLN A 198 10.64 30.07 0.74
CA GLN A 198 9.21 30.09 0.96
C GLN A 198 8.75 28.64 1.00
N ASN A 199 7.78 28.36 1.86
CA ASN A 199 7.31 27.00 2.08
C ASN A 199 6.12 26.74 1.15
N TYR A 200 6.22 25.69 0.36
CA TYR A 200 5.18 25.30 -0.59
C TYR A 200 4.76 23.86 -0.34
N TRP A 201 3.45 23.62 -0.21
CA TRP A 201 2.88 22.28 -0.04
C TRP A 201 1.48 22.19 -0.64
N VAL A 202 1.10 20.98 -1.06
CA VAL A 202 -0.23 20.67 -1.59
C VAL A 202 -1.12 20.17 -0.46
N THR A 203 -2.32 20.73 -0.34
CA THR A 203 -3.29 20.36 0.70
C THR A 203 -4.37 19.39 0.21
N GLN A 204 -4.67 19.40 -1.08
CA GLN A 204 -5.68 18.55 -1.71
C GLN A 204 -5.25 18.17 -3.12
N TYR A 205 -5.44 16.90 -3.48
CA TYR A 205 -5.17 16.39 -4.82
C TYR A 205 -6.09 15.21 -5.15
N GLN A 206 -6.18 14.89 -6.43
CA GLN A 206 -6.81 13.67 -6.93
C GLN A 206 -5.77 12.81 -7.64
N VAL A 207 -5.92 11.49 -7.55
CA VAL A 207 -5.05 10.54 -8.26
C VAL A 207 -5.86 9.88 -9.37
N TRP A 208 -5.27 9.88 -10.56
CA TRP A 208 -5.81 9.20 -11.73
C TRP A 208 -4.79 8.18 -12.24
N TYR A 209 -5.27 7.08 -12.82
CA TYR A 209 -4.43 6.03 -13.40
C TYR A 209 -5.06 5.46 -14.67
N LEU A 210 -4.24 4.94 -15.57
CA LEU A 210 -4.73 4.12 -16.69
C LEU A 210 -4.98 2.70 -16.19
N ASN A 211 -6.20 2.21 -16.34
CA ASN A 211 -6.56 0.85 -15.96
C ASN A 211 -6.07 -0.18 -17.00
N ASN A 212 -6.44 -1.45 -16.82
CA ASN A 212 -6.00 -2.54 -17.71
C ASN A 212 -6.47 -2.40 -19.17
N ASP A 213 -7.51 -1.61 -19.40
CA ASP A 213 -8.11 -1.31 -20.70
C ASP A 213 -7.65 0.06 -21.24
N ASP A 214 -6.60 0.62 -20.65
CA ASP A 214 -6.03 1.93 -20.96
C ASP A 214 -7.05 3.08 -20.82
N VAL A 215 -8.03 2.91 -19.94
CA VAL A 215 -9.02 3.93 -19.58
C VAL A 215 -8.56 4.71 -18.35
N LEU A 216 -8.54 6.04 -18.46
CA LEU A 216 -8.18 6.93 -17.35
C LEU A 216 -9.27 6.89 -16.26
N THR A 217 -8.90 6.45 -15.07
CA THR A 217 -9.79 6.19 -13.93
C THR A 217 -9.32 6.96 -12.70
N ALA A 218 -10.26 7.60 -11.99
CA ALA A 218 -9.98 8.28 -10.72
C ALA A 218 -9.98 7.29 -9.55
N VAL A 219 -9.07 7.48 -8.59
CA VAL A 219 -9.11 6.76 -7.31
C VAL A 219 -10.24 7.33 -6.45
N SER A 220 -11.20 6.49 -6.07
CA SER A 220 -12.41 6.89 -5.34
C SER A 220 -12.19 7.25 -3.87
N SER A 221 -11.08 6.80 -3.27
CA SER A 221 -10.67 7.14 -1.91
C SER A 221 -9.14 7.03 -1.76
N ALA A 222 -8.42 8.16 -1.85
CA ALA A 222 -6.99 8.19 -1.58
C ALA A 222 -6.75 8.53 -0.10
N THR A 223 -6.40 7.54 0.73
CA THR A 223 -5.85 7.78 2.07
C THR A 223 -4.34 8.02 1.95
N GLY A 224 -3.94 9.21 1.53
CA GLY A 224 -2.54 9.64 1.52
C GLY A 224 -2.13 10.19 2.88
N ARG A 225 -0.96 9.79 3.39
CA ARG A 225 -0.34 10.41 4.57
C ARG A 225 0.61 11.51 4.08
N VAL A 226 0.40 12.74 4.52
CA VAL A 226 1.38 13.83 4.35
C VAL A 226 2.51 13.58 5.34
N MET A 227 3.76 13.50 4.87
CA MET A 227 4.91 13.55 5.76
C MET A 227 5.31 15.02 5.91
N GLU A 228 5.17 15.54 7.13
CA GLU A 228 5.67 16.86 7.53
C GLU A 228 7.20 16.90 7.50
#